data_AF-A0A5K1A109-F1
#
_entry.id   AF-A0A5K1A109-F1
#
_cell.length_a   1.000
_cell.length_b   1.000
_cell.length_c   1.000
_cell.angle_alpha   90.00
_cell.angle_beta   90.00
_cell.angle_gamma   90.00
#
_symmetry.space_group_name_H-M   'P 1'
#
loop_
_entity.id
_entity.type
_entity.pdbx_description
1 polymer ?
#
loop_
_entity_poly.entity_id
_entity_poly.type
_entity_poly.pdbx_seq_one_letter_code
_entity_poly.pdbx_strand_id
1 'polypeptide(L)' 'DLRKHSSTEMASLGNLIEDERIHELPQYSLKAVQAATNNLSQENKLGRGGFGRVYK' A
#
# COMPACT_ATOMS: atom_id res chain seq x y z
N ASP A 1 13.07 -21.43 29.01
CA ASP A 1 12.24 -21.03 27.86
C ASP A 1 12.64 -19.63 27.38
N LEU A 2 13.33 -19.53 26.24
CA LEU A 2 13.82 -18.25 25.67
C LEU A 2 12.84 -17.62 24.65
N ARG A 3 11.55 -17.95 24.73
CA ARG A 3 10.52 -17.50 23.76
C ARG A 3 9.54 -16.47 24.29
N LYS A 4 9.90 -15.73 25.35
CA LYS A 4 9.02 -14.69 25.93
C LYS A 4 9.61 -13.27 25.95
N HIS A 5 10.74 -13.01 25.28
CA HIS A 5 11.37 -11.67 25.29
C HIS A 5 11.30 -10.90 23.96
N SER A 6 10.65 -11.41 22.91
CA SER A 6 10.63 -10.72 21.59
C SER A 6 9.43 -9.80 21.36
N SER A 7 8.41 -9.80 22.23
CA SER A 7 7.14 -9.08 22.01
C SER A 7 7.10 -7.69 22.65
N THR A 8 7.94 -7.43 23.65
CA THR A 8 7.89 -6.18 24.43
C THR A 8 8.74 -5.06 23.82
N GLU A 9 9.83 -5.39 23.10
CA GLU A 9 10.65 -4.38 22.40
C GLU A 9 9.98 -3.83 21.13
N MET A 10 9.22 -4.66 20.40
CA MET A 10 8.42 -4.24 19.25
C MET A 10 7.34 -3.21 19.61
N ALA A 11 6.79 -3.30 20.83
CA ALA A 11 5.75 -2.38 21.30
C ALA A 11 6.31 -1.00 21.68
N SER A 12 7.60 -0.90 22.01
CA SER A 12 8.23 0.36 22.45
C SER A 12 8.70 1.25 21.28
N LEU A 13 8.93 0.68 20.09
CA LEU A 13 9.22 1.45 18.87
C LEU A 13 8.00 2.26 18.38
N GLY A 14 6.79 1.85 18.77
CA GLY A 14 5.54 2.52 18.38
C GLY A 14 5.33 3.91 19.00
N ASN A 15 6.09 4.25 20.06
CA ASN A 15 5.87 5.49 20.84
C ASN A 15 7.02 6.52 20.72
N LEU A 16 7.98 6.35 19.81
CA LEU A 16 9.11 7.29 19.64
C LEU A 16 9.17 7.98 18.27
N ILE A 17 8.16 7.81 17.41
CA ILE A 17 8.06 8.52 16.13
C ILE A 17 6.97 9.59 16.25
N GLU A 18 7.28 10.62 17.04
CA GLU A 18 6.54 11.89 17.07
C GLU A 18 7.24 12.93 16.18
N ASP A 19 7.52 12.59 14.91
CA ASP A 19 7.62 13.55 13.81
C ASP A 19 7.62 12.79 12.46
N GLU A 20 6.96 13.32 11.42
CA GLU A 20 6.79 12.74 10.07
C GLU A 20 5.89 11.49 9.91
N ARG A 21 4.57 11.66 10.14
CA ARG A 21 3.44 11.12 9.35
C ARG A 21 3.74 9.95 8.37
N ILE A 22 4.16 8.79 8.86
CA ILE A 22 3.95 7.54 8.12
C ILE A 22 2.46 7.21 8.24
N HIS A 23 1.63 7.87 7.44
CA HIS A 23 0.30 7.33 7.22
C HIS A 23 0.46 6.03 6.47
N GLU A 24 -0.16 4.97 6.98
CA GLU A 24 -0.30 3.74 6.23
C GLU A 24 -0.89 4.07 4.85
N LEU A 25 -0.19 3.67 3.79
CA LEU A 25 -0.67 3.86 2.43
C LEU A 25 -1.99 3.08 2.27
N PRO A 26 -3.01 3.65 1.59
CA PRO A 26 -4.23 2.92 1.29
C PRO A 26 -3.92 1.63 0.52
N GLN A 27 -4.35 0.50 1.07
CA GLN A 27 -4.21 -0.80 0.42
C GLN A 27 -5.46 -1.09 -0.40
N TYR A 28 -5.26 -1.46 -1.66
CA TYR A 28 -6.34 -1.85 -2.57
C TYR A 28 -6.13 -3.28 -3.06
N SER A 29 -7.23 -4.05 -3.12
CA SER A 29 -7.21 -5.35 -3.78
C SER A 29 -7.12 -5.19 -5.30
N LEU A 30 -6.55 -6.18 -5.98
CA LEU A 30 -6.55 -6.20 -7.46
C LEU A 30 -7.97 -6.11 -8.04
N LYS A 31 -8.96 -6.72 -7.36
CA LYS A 31 -10.38 -6.64 -7.76
C LYS A 31 -10.91 -5.21 -7.71
N ALA A 32 -10.51 -4.41 -6.72
CA ALA A 32 -10.89 -3.00 -6.64
C ALA A 32 -10.29 -2.20 -7.80
N VAL A 33 -9.02 -2.44 -8.15
CA VAL A 33 -8.35 -1.81 -9.29
C VAL A 33 -9.02 -2.19 -10.62
N GLN A 34 -9.38 -3.47 -10.78
CA GLN A 34 -10.12 -3.94 -11.96
C GLN A 34 -11.49 -3.27 -12.08
N ALA A 35 -12.24 -3.17 -10.99
CA ALA A 35 -13.53 -2.50 -10.99
C ALA A 35 -13.40 -1.01 -11.36
N ALA A 36 -12.42 -0.30 -10.78
CA ALA A 36 -12.17 1.12 -11.05
C ALA A 36 -11.79 1.37 -12.52
N THR A 37 -10.98 0.49 -13.11
CA THR A 37 -10.49 0.64 -14.49
C THR A 37 -11.40 0.01 -15.55
N ASN A 38 -12.58 -0.50 -15.17
CA ASN A 38 -13.45 -1.33 -16.01
C ASN A 38 -12.67 -2.47 -16.70
N ASN A 39 -12.08 -3.35 -15.87
CA ASN A 39 -11.22 -4.45 -16.29
C ASN A 39 -10.07 -4.02 -17.23
N LEU A 40 -9.41 -2.90 -16.93
CA LEU A 40 -8.30 -2.36 -17.74
C LEU A 40 -8.71 -2.11 -19.21
N SER A 41 -9.96 -1.67 -19.43
CA SER A 41 -10.51 -1.35 -20.75
C SER A 41 -9.66 -0.30 -21.48
N GLN A 42 -9.54 -0.44 -22.80
CA GLN A 42 -8.83 0.52 -23.65
C GLN A 42 -9.47 1.91 -23.61
N GLU A 43 -10.78 2.01 -23.39
CA GLU A 43 -11.49 3.27 -23.25
C GLU A 43 -11.03 4.10 -22.04
N ASN A 44 -10.50 3.42 -21.01
CA ASN A 44 -9.95 4.05 -19.82
C ASN A 44 -8.43 4.25 -19.88
N LYS A 45 -7.77 3.81 -20.95
CA LYS A 45 -6.33 3.99 -21.11
C LYS A 45 -6.03 5.46 -21.41
N LEU A 46 -5.28 6.09 -20.51
CA LEU A 46 -4.78 7.45 -20.68
C LEU A 46 -3.51 7.49 -21.55
N GLY A 47 -2.70 6.43 -21.51
CA GLY A 47 -1.49 6.35 -22.31
C GLY A 47 -0.52 5.25 -21.87
N ARG A 48 0.76 5.45 -22.20
CA ARG A 48 1.88 4.59 -21.78
C ARG A 48 3.07 5.46 -21.39
N GLY A 49 3.58 5.28 -20.17
CA GLY A 49 4.83 5.86 -19.70
C GLY A 49 5.96 4.83 -19.66
N GLY A 50 7.12 5.22 -19.09
CA GLY A 50 8.29 4.33 -18.94
C GLY A 50 8.01 3.06 -18.14
N PHE A 51 7.00 3.08 -17.27
CA PHE A 51 6.62 1.98 -16.39
C PHE A 51 5.40 1.19 -16.87
N GLY A 52 4.86 1.49 -18.06
CA GLY A 52 3.72 0.76 -18.64
C GLY A 52 2.49 1.61 -18.88
N ARG A 53 1.33 0.96 -18.89
CA ARG A 53 0.03 1.56 -19.26
C ARG A 53 -0.54 2.34 -18.08
N VAL A 54 -1.17 3.48 -18.37
CA VAL A 54 -1.85 4.32 -17.38
C VAL A 54 -3.34 4.31 -17.70
N TYR A 55 -4.17 4.12 -16.68
CA TYR A 55 -5.62 4.08 -16.76
C TYR A 55 -6.24 5.14 -15.84
N LYS A 56 -7.38 5.70 -16.23
CA LYS A 56 -8.23 6.52 -15.34
C LYS A 56 -9.15 5.66 -14.49
#